data_AF-A0A1F8MBE9-F1
#
_entry.id   AF-A0A1F8MBE9-F1
#
_cell.length_a   1.000
_cell.length_b   1.000
_cell.length_c   1.000
_cell.angle_alpha   90.00
_cell.angle_beta   90.00
_cell.angle_gamma   90.00
#
_symmetry.space_group_name_H-M   'P 1'
#
loop_
_entity.id
_entity.type
_entity.pdbx_description
1 polymer ?
#
loop_
_entity_poly.entity_id
_entity_poly.type
_entity_poly.pdbx_seq_one_letter_code
_entity_poly.pdbx_strand_id
1 'polypeptide(L)'
;MQEINRDFFAKSYSEGEIVRKLKKCASEDAEPHSGRLFGIAFEAGLDDMREIAHRVLTTFGDRNILDFLEFPSATKSKTDIVDVARKN
;
A
#
# COMPACT_ATOMS: atom_id res chain seq x y z
N MET A 1 -10.47 1.92 26.42
CA MET A 1 -9.73 0.71 26.01
C MET A 1 -10.76 -0.13 25.24
N GLN A 2 -10.65 -0.22 23.91
CA GLN A 2 -11.62 -0.99 23.12
C GLN A 2 -11.44 -2.48 23.43
N GLU A 3 -12.54 -3.18 23.75
CA GLU A 3 -12.53 -4.63 23.95
C GLU A 3 -12.04 -5.32 22.67
N ILE A 4 -10.90 -6.01 22.77
CA ILE A 4 -10.42 -6.89 21.70
C ILE A 4 -11.41 -8.04 21.62
N ASN A 5 -12.24 -8.04 20.59
CA ASN A 5 -13.21 -9.10 20.31
C ASN A 5 -12.46 -10.43 20.15
N ARG A 6 -12.54 -11.31 21.16
CA ARG A 6 -11.83 -12.60 21.20
C ARG A 6 -12.29 -13.55 20.08
N ASP A 7 -13.44 -13.31 19.47
CA ASP A 7 -13.95 -14.12 18.35
C ASP A 7 -13.27 -13.80 17.01
N PHE A 8 -12.55 -12.66 16.91
CA PHE A 8 -11.91 -12.23 15.66
C PHE A 8 -10.81 -13.22 15.20
N PHE A 9 -10.10 -13.85 16.13
CA PHE A 9 -9.04 -14.82 15.84
C PHE A 9 -9.49 -16.29 15.95
N ALA A 10 -10.76 -16.54 16.26
CA ALA A 10 -11.26 -17.90 16.51
C ALA A 10 -11.33 -18.77 15.24
N LYS A 11 -11.32 -18.15 14.05
CA LYS A 11 -11.40 -18.84 12.77
C LYS A 11 -10.35 -18.30 11.79
N SER A 12 -9.41 -19.17 11.39
CA SER A 12 -8.53 -18.88 10.26
C SER A 12 -9.34 -18.93 8.97
N TYR A 13 -9.08 -17.97 8.08
CA TYR A 13 -9.62 -17.95 6.74
C TYR A 13 -8.59 -18.49 5.75
N SER A 14 -9.06 -19.18 4.72
CA SER A 14 -8.22 -19.46 3.55
C SER A 14 -7.86 -18.16 2.82
N GLU A 15 -6.78 -18.16 2.05
CA GLU A 15 -6.38 -17.03 1.20
C GLU A 15 -7.53 -16.53 0.33
N GLY A 16 -8.24 -17.45 -0.34
CA GLY A 16 -9.39 -17.11 -1.19
C GLY A 16 -10.54 -16.45 -0.43
N GLU A 17 -10.81 -16.90 0.80
CA GLU A 17 -11.81 -16.26 1.67
C GLU A 17 -11.38 -14.86 2.12
N ILE A 18 -10.10 -14.67 2.45
CA ILE A 18 -9.52 -13.36 2.81
C ILE A 18 -9.70 -12.39 1.64
N VAL A 19 -9.21 -12.75 0.45
CA VAL A 19 -9.28 -11.90 -0.75
C VAL A 19 -10.73 -11.58 -1.09
N ARG A 20 -11.64 -12.56 -1.02
CA ARG A 20 -13.07 -12.34 -1.28
C ARG A 20 -13.69 -11.36 -0.29
N LYS A 21 -13.39 -11.50 1.00
CA LYS A 21 -13.91 -10.59 2.05
C LYS A 21 -13.37 -9.18 1.85
N LEU A 22 -12.08 -9.01 1.60
CA LEU A 22 -11.47 -7.71 1.34
C LEU A 22 -12.05 -7.04 0.10
N LYS A 23 -12.27 -7.79 -0.99
CA LYS A 23 -12.95 -7.28 -2.19
C LYS A 23 -14.37 -6.82 -1.90
N LYS A 24 -15.10 -7.54 -1.05
CA LYS A 24 -16.45 -7.13 -0.63
C LYS A 24 -16.40 -5.82 0.14
N CYS A 25 -15.48 -5.66 1.09
CA CYS A 25 -15.28 -4.39 1.80
C CYS A 25 -14.99 -3.25 0.81
N ALA A 26 -14.03 -3.45 -0.10
CA ALA A 26 -13.66 -2.44 -1.09
C ALA A 26 -14.79 -2.09 -2.08
N SER A 27 -15.75 -3.01 -2.31
CA SER A 27 -16.88 -2.74 -3.21
C SER A 27 -17.89 -1.72 -2.66
N GLU A 28 -17.79 -1.39 -1.38
CA GLU A 28 -18.60 -0.36 -0.72
C GLU A 28 -17.94 1.02 -0.79
N ASP A 29 -16.66 1.09 -1.18
CA ASP A 29 -15.92 2.34 -1.31
C ASP A 29 -16.34 3.11 -2.59
N ALA A 30 -16.15 4.43 -2.57
CA ALA A 30 -16.35 5.24 -3.75
C ALA A 30 -15.29 4.92 -4.82
N GLU A 31 -15.73 4.71 -6.07
CA GLU A 31 -14.84 4.40 -7.19
C GLU A 31 -13.85 5.56 -7.46
N PRO A 32 -12.53 5.35 -7.22
CA PRO A 32 -11.52 6.39 -7.36
C PRO A 32 -11.43 7.00 -8.76
N HIS A 33 -11.71 6.22 -9.80
CA HIS A 33 -11.58 6.62 -11.20
C HIS A 33 -12.88 7.19 -11.78
N SER A 34 -13.94 7.30 -10.98
CA SER A 34 -15.25 7.77 -11.45
C SER A 34 -15.32 9.26 -11.75
N GLY A 35 -14.27 10.02 -11.42
CA GLY A 35 -14.26 11.49 -11.49
C GLY A 35 -15.12 12.18 -10.40
N ARG A 36 -15.69 11.40 -9.46
CA ARG A 36 -16.54 11.91 -8.37
C ARG A 36 -15.78 12.24 -7.10
N LEU A 37 -14.51 11.87 -7.01
CA LEU A 37 -13.65 12.14 -5.87
C LEU A 37 -12.70 13.29 -6.19
N PHE A 38 -12.70 14.34 -5.35
CA PHE A 38 -11.79 15.46 -5.47
C PHE A 38 -10.75 15.43 -4.34
N GLY A 39 -9.47 15.35 -4.71
CA GLY A 39 -8.36 15.40 -3.76
C GLY A 39 -8.18 14.16 -2.86
N ILE A 40 -8.87 13.05 -3.19
CA ILE A 40 -8.82 11.80 -2.40
C ILE A 40 -7.94 10.74 -3.06
N ALA A 41 -8.09 10.54 -4.37
CA ALA A 41 -7.25 9.66 -5.17
C ALA A 41 -6.53 10.49 -6.22
N PHE A 42 -5.20 10.43 -6.21
CA PHE A 42 -4.36 11.12 -7.19
C PHE A 42 -3.83 10.10 -8.19
N GLU A 43 -4.08 10.35 -9.47
CA GLU A 43 -3.44 9.62 -10.54
C GLU A 43 -2.32 10.47 -11.12
N ALA A 44 -1.18 9.84 -11.38
CA ALA A 44 -0.08 10.49 -12.09
C ALA A 44 -0.36 10.62 -13.60
N GLY A 45 -1.50 10.12 -14.10
CA GLY A 45 -1.85 10.11 -15.52
C GLY A 45 -0.99 9.19 -16.38
N LEU A 46 -0.28 8.22 -15.79
CA LEU A 46 0.43 7.18 -16.52
C LEU A 46 -0.24 5.84 -16.23
N ASP A 47 -0.68 5.16 -17.29
CA ASP A 47 -1.46 3.92 -17.21
C ASP A 47 -0.73 2.83 -16.40
N ASP A 48 0.60 2.80 -16.48
CA ASP A 48 1.43 1.78 -15.83
C ASP A 48 1.86 2.14 -14.40
N MET A 49 1.58 3.36 -13.90
CA MET A 49 2.07 3.80 -12.58
C MET A 49 1.61 2.87 -11.46
N ARG A 50 0.36 2.41 -11.53
CA ARG A 50 -0.21 1.53 -10.50
C ARG A 50 0.51 0.18 -10.49
N GLU A 51 0.82 -0.37 -11.66
CA GLU A 51 1.56 -1.62 -11.77
C GLU A 51 2.98 -1.45 -11.22
N ILE A 52 3.66 -0.37 -11.60
CA ILE A 52 5.01 -0.06 -11.09
C ILE A 52 4.99 0.07 -9.57
N ALA A 53 4.05 0.83 -9.01
CA ALA A 53 3.92 1.03 -7.57
C ALA A 53 3.69 -0.31 -6.84
N HIS A 54 2.81 -1.17 -7.37
CA HIS A 54 2.56 -2.49 -6.79
C HIS A 54 3.82 -3.37 -6.81
N ARG A 55 4.53 -3.42 -7.94
CA ARG A 55 5.78 -4.18 -8.06
C ARG A 55 6.86 -3.69 -7.09
N VAL A 56 7.01 -2.37 -6.94
CA VAL A 56 7.96 -1.78 -5.98
C VAL A 56 7.55 -2.10 -4.55
N LEU A 57 6.27 -1.98 -4.21
CA LEU A 57 5.76 -2.32 -2.88
C LEU A 57 6.04 -3.78 -2.52
N THR A 58 5.78 -4.73 -3.44
CA THR A 58 6.11 -6.15 -3.20
C THR A 58 7.62 -6.38 -3.07
N THR A 59 8.44 -5.63 -3.81
CA THR A 59 9.91 -5.81 -3.80
C THR A 59 10.56 -5.32 -2.49
N PHE A 60 9.98 -4.31 -1.86
CA PHE A 60 10.52 -3.64 -0.66
C PHE A 60 9.63 -3.82 0.58
N GLY A 61 8.50 -4.53 0.47
CA GLY A 61 7.44 -4.55 1.49
C GLY A 61 7.84 -5.21 2.81
N ASP A 62 8.91 -6.01 2.81
CA ASP A 62 9.50 -6.65 3.98
C ASP A 62 10.72 -5.88 4.55
N ARG A 63 11.13 -4.79 3.89
CA ARG A 63 12.31 -4.02 4.28
C ARG A 63 11.92 -2.87 5.18
N ASN A 64 12.37 -2.93 6.42
CA ASN A 64 12.19 -1.85 7.38
C ASN A 64 13.28 -0.79 7.22
N ILE A 65 12.89 0.47 7.05
CA ILE A 65 13.84 1.58 6.90
C ILE A 65 14.66 1.87 8.16
N LEU A 66 14.20 1.40 9.33
CA LEU A 66 14.92 1.55 10.59
C LEU A 66 16.12 0.60 10.69
N ASP A 67 16.10 -0.50 9.95
CA ASP A 67 17.12 -1.55 9.96
C ASP A 67 18.13 -1.30 8.81
N PHE A 68 18.83 -0.16 8.90
CA PHE A 68 19.63 0.40 7.80
C PHE A 68 20.93 -0.37 7.51
N LEU A 69 21.39 -1.21 8.44
CA LEU A 69 22.55 -2.09 8.22
C LEU A 69 22.15 -3.30 7.37
N GLU A 70 20.95 -3.82 7.59
CA GLU A 70 20.36 -4.96 6.92
C GLU A 70 19.79 -4.56 5.54
N PHE A 71 19.22 -3.35 5.44
CA PHE A 71 18.58 -2.85 4.23
C PHE A 71 19.15 -1.52 3.75
N PRO A 72 20.43 -1.45 3.34
CA PRO A 72 21.03 -0.21 2.85
C PRO A 72 20.30 0.35 1.60
N SER A 73 19.61 -0.50 0.85
CA SER A 73 18.77 -0.11 -0.28
C SER A 73 17.58 0.79 0.10
N ALA A 74 16.98 0.60 1.28
CA ALA A 74 15.85 1.42 1.74
C ALA A 74 16.31 2.85 2.06
N THR A 75 17.46 2.97 2.73
CA THR A 75 18.10 4.27 3.02
C THR A 75 18.51 4.99 1.74
N LYS A 76 19.13 4.27 0.79
CA LYS A 76 19.52 4.86 -0.50
C LYS A 76 18.31 5.38 -1.28
N SER A 77 17.25 4.57 -1.40
CA SER A 77 16.01 4.95 -2.11
C SER A 77 15.41 6.25 -1.53
N LYS A 78 15.37 6.39 -0.20
CA LYS A 78 14.93 7.61 0.47
C LYS A 78 15.79 8.82 0.07
N THR A 79 17.11 8.69 0.08
CA THR A 79 18.02 9.78 -0.32
C THR A 79 17.81 10.17 -1.78
N ASP A 80 17.73 9.18 -2.68
CA ASP A 80 17.51 9.41 -4.11
C ASP A 80 16.18 10.17 -4.36
N ILE A 81 15.11 9.82 -3.64
CA ILE A 81 13.81 10.53 -3.72
C ILE A 81 13.95 11.99 -3.27
N VAL A 82 14.63 12.25 -2.15
CA VAL A 82 14.86 13.62 -1.65
C VAL A 82 15.68 14.43 -2.65
N ASP A 83 16.69 13.82 -3.26
CA ASP A 83 17.54 14.50 -4.23
C ASP A 83 16.78 14.84 -5.53
N VAL A 84 15.88 13.96 -6.00
CA VAL A 84 15.00 14.27 -7.13
C VAL A 84 14.05 15.42 -6.77
N ALA A 85 13.46 15.41 -5.57
CA ALA A 85 12.55 16.46 -5.12
C ALA A 85 13.23 17.83 -4.96
N ARG A 86 14.53 17.87 -4.61
CA ARG A 86 15.31 19.11 -4.47
C ARG A 86 15.79 19.70 -5.80
N LYS A 87 15.88 18.88 -6.85
CA LYS A 87 16.36 19.31 -8.18
C LYS A 87 15.24 19.88 -9.06
N ASN A 88 13.99 19.77 -8.63
CA ASN A 88 12.83 20.42 -9.23
C ASN A 88 12.45 21.65 -8.40
#